data_AF-X1NQH7-F1
#
_entry.id   AF-X1NQH7-F1
#
_cell.length_a   1.000
_cell.length_b   1.000
_cell.length_c   1.000
_cell.angle_alpha   90.00
_cell.angle_beta   90.00
_cell.angle_gamma   90.00
#
_symmetry.space_group_name_H-M   'P 1'
#
loop_
_entity.id
_entity.type
_entity.pdbx_description
1 polymer ?
#
loop_
_entity_poly.entity_id
_entity_poly.type
_entity_poly.pdbx_seq_one_letter_code
_entity_poly.pdbx_strand_id
1 'polypeptide(L)'
;MEEFLSELRQEASYLSSKSLSPIGFGYRGRTKLERLLFLILKEYCKDQLAYNLGGLTYNHQKSFFEFAETSSLDSKEIDTVKEGFRIAELVWQLSSSDPYVREEAMEELGGTVHVLFEKLSDRIMKFVRTIEKNFTKV
;
A
#
# COMPACT_ATOMS: atom_id res chain seq x y z
N MET A 1 -9.87 8.97 8.69
CA MET A 1 -8.59 9.08 7.97
C MET A 1 -7.35 9.19 8.86
N GLU A 2 -7.22 10.23 9.69
CA GLU A 2 -5.95 10.57 10.38
C GLU A 2 -5.40 9.47 11.29
N GLU A 3 -6.27 8.79 12.04
CA GLU A 3 -5.92 7.66 12.88
C GLU A 3 -5.28 6.52 12.06
N PHE A 4 -5.91 6.14 10.93
CA PHE A 4 -5.37 5.10 10.05
C PHE A 4 -4.03 5.49 9.42
N LEU A 5 -3.84 6.76 9.05
CA LEU A 5 -2.56 7.26 8.54
C LEU A 5 -1.48 7.25 9.63
N SER A 6 -1.84 7.57 10.88
CA SER A 6 -0.93 7.47 12.03
C SER A 6 -0.50 6.02 12.28
N GLU A 7 -1.46 5.08 12.31
CA GLU A 7 -1.17 3.66 12.47
C GLU A 7 -0.32 3.11 11.32
N LEU A 8 -0.62 3.46 10.07
CA LEU A 8 0.16 3.01 8.91
C LEU A 8 1.61 3.50 8.97
N ARG A 9 1.87 4.70 9.50
CA ARG A 9 3.24 5.19 9.74
C ARG A 9 3.97 4.41 10.81
N GLN A 10 3.28 4.04 11.89
CA GLN A 10 3.88 3.23 12.94
C GLN A 10 4.28 1.86 12.41
N GLU A 11 3.40 1.22 11.62
CA GLU A 11 3.70 -0.06 10.99
C GLU A 11 4.85 0.04 9.97
N ALA A 12 4.87 1.09 9.14
CA ALA A 12 5.98 1.35 8.23
C ALA A 12 7.31 1.56 8.98
N SER A 13 7.30 2.33 10.06
CA SER A 13 8.48 2.54 10.90
C SER A 13 8.93 1.24 11.57
N TYR A 14 8.00 0.37 11.92
CA TYR A 14 8.32 -0.95 12.45
C TYR A 14 9.04 -1.80 11.39
N LEU A 15 8.56 -1.83 10.13
CA LEU A 15 9.19 -2.59 9.03
C LEU A 15 10.70 -2.33 8.90
N SER A 16 11.13 -1.08 9.02
CA SER A 16 12.54 -0.68 8.89
C SER A 16 13.35 -0.87 10.18
N SER A 17 12.73 -1.31 11.28
CA SER A 17 13.44 -1.55 12.54
C SER A 17 14.37 -2.77 12.43
N LYS A 18 15.61 -2.62 12.92
CA LYS A 18 16.64 -3.69 12.95
C LYS A 18 16.23 -4.94 13.76
N SER A 19 15.12 -4.87 14.50
CA SER A 19 14.57 -5.95 15.33
C SER A 19 13.68 -6.93 14.57
N LEU A 20 13.27 -6.63 13.34
CA LEU A 20 12.49 -7.57 12.54
C LEU A 20 13.40 -8.65 11.96
N SER A 21 13.34 -9.84 12.56
CA SER A 21 13.85 -11.03 11.88
C SER A 21 13.10 -11.25 10.56
N PRO A 22 13.70 -11.87 9.52
CA PRO A 22 13.00 -12.24 8.27
C PRO A 22 11.73 -13.08 8.49
N ILE A 23 11.60 -13.71 9.67
CA ILE A 23 10.46 -14.52 10.11
C ILE A 23 9.34 -13.64 10.70
N GLY A 24 9.63 -12.38 11.07
CA GLY A 24 8.74 -11.46 11.78
C GLY A 24 7.67 -10.79 10.91
N PHE A 25 7.83 -10.75 9.58
CA PHE A 25 6.79 -10.27 8.66
C PHE A 25 5.86 -11.41 8.24
N GLY A 26 5.26 -12.05 9.23
CA GLY A 26 4.28 -13.11 9.01
C GLY A 26 2.91 -12.56 8.61
N TYR A 27 1.96 -13.49 8.45
CA TYR A 27 0.55 -13.22 8.10
C TYR A 27 -0.04 -12.01 8.84
N ARG A 28 0.18 -11.91 10.16
CA ARG A 28 -0.40 -10.84 10.99
C ARG A 28 0.08 -9.43 10.59
N GLY A 29 1.38 -9.26 10.32
CA GLY A 29 1.94 -7.96 9.91
C GLY A 29 1.42 -7.54 8.54
N ARG A 30 1.43 -8.48 7.59
CA ARG A 30 0.83 -8.30 6.26
C ARG A 30 -0.64 -7.91 6.34
N THR A 31 -1.47 -8.66 7.08
CA THR A 31 -2.91 -8.36 7.21
C THR A 31 -3.17 -7.00 7.85
N LYS A 32 -2.35 -6.56 8.81
CA LYS A 32 -2.51 -5.24 9.43
C LYS A 32 -2.24 -4.12 8.42
N LEU A 33 -1.13 -4.18 7.67
CA LEU A 33 -0.81 -3.21 6.63
C LEU A 33 -1.87 -3.20 5.52
N GLU A 34 -2.29 -4.36 5.04
CA GLU A 34 -3.34 -4.50 4.02
C GLU A 34 -4.65 -3.85 4.47
N ARG A 35 -5.07 -4.10 5.71
CA ARG A 35 -6.29 -3.50 6.27
C ARG A 35 -6.20 -1.99 6.37
N LEU A 36 -5.07 -1.47 6.86
CA LEU A 36 -4.86 -0.02 6.97
C LEU A 36 -4.87 0.65 5.58
N LEU A 37 -4.15 0.07 4.61
CA LEU A 37 -4.15 0.53 3.22
C LEU A 37 -5.57 0.54 2.64
N PHE A 38 -6.33 -0.52 2.83
CA PHE A 38 -7.71 -0.60 2.34
C PHE A 38 -8.60 0.49 2.94
N LEU A 39 -8.54 0.70 4.26
CA LEU A 39 -9.37 1.71 4.92
C LEU A 39 -9.04 3.13 4.44
N ILE A 40 -7.74 3.45 4.32
CA ILE A 40 -7.27 4.74 3.81
C ILE A 40 -7.72 4.95 2.36
N LEU A 41 -7.48 3.97 1.49
CA LEU A 41 -7.85 4.08 0.08
C LEU A 41 -9.36 4.12 -0.12
N LYS A 42 -10.14 3.40 0.69
CA LYS A 42 -11.59 3.44 0.62
C LYS A 42 -12.14 4.81 0.97
N GLU A 43 -11.63 5.42 2.03
CA GLU A 43 -12.01 6.78 2.43
C GLU A 43 -11.54 7.81 1.37
N TYR A 44 -10.31 7.65 0.85
CA TYR A 44 -9.77 8.50 -0.22
C TYR A 44 -10.59 8.44 -1.52
N CYS A 45 -10.89 7.24 -2.01
CA CYS A 45 -11.69 7.04 -3.22
C CYS A 45 -13.10 7.61 -3.08
N LYS A 46 -13.71 7.46 -1.89
CA LYS A 46 -15.03 8.01 -1.63
C LYS A 46 -15.01 9.54 -1.73
N ASP A 47 -14.05 10.18 -1.08
CA ASP A 47 -14.03 11.64 -0.94
C ASP A 47 -13.46 12.35 -2.17
N GLN A 48 -12.44 11.77 -2.82
CA GLN A 48 -11.72 12.40 -3.93
C GLN A 48 -12.19 11.95 -5.31
N LEU A 49 -12.72 10.73 -5.43
CA LEU A 49 -13.06 10.11 -6.71
C LEU A 49 -14.55 9.76 -6.86
N ALA A 50 -15.36 9.95 -5.80
CA ALA A 50 -16.74 9.45 -5.72
C ALA A 50 -16.86 7.96 -6.08
N TYR A 51 -15.82 7.17 -5.80
CA TYR A 51 -15.73 5.76 -6.13
C TYR A 51 -15.81 4.89 -4.87
N ASN A 52 -16.66 3.86 -4.88
CA ASN A 52 -16.79 2.93 -3.77
C ASN A 52 -15.83 1.74 -3.93
N LEU A 53 -14.65 1.84 -3.31
CA LEU A 53 -13.65 0.78 -3.35
C LEU A 53 -14.12 -0.47 -2.57
N GLY A 54 -14.28 -1.60 -3.28
CA GLY A 54 -14.75 -2.86 -2.71
C GLY A 54 -13.68 -3.68 -1.96
N GLY A 55 -12.41 -3.49 -2.31
CA GLY A 55 -11.29 -4.24 -1.72
C GLY A 55 -9.99 -3.98 -2.45
N LEU A 56 -8.93 -4.73 -2.08
CA LEU A 56 -7.61 -4.62 -2.70
C LEU A 56 -7.27 -5.77 -3.67
N THR A 57 -8.12 -6.80 -3.77
CA THR A 57 -7.86 -7.96 -4.63
C THR A 57 -7.80 -7.59 -6.11
N TYR A 58 -7.22 -8.49 -6.92
CA TYR A 58 -7.11 -8.32 -8.38
C TYR A 58 -8.42 -7.88 -9.05
N ASN A 59 -9.55 -8.48 -8.68
CA ASN A 59 -10.86 -8.12 -9.25
C ASN A 59 -11.23 -6.66 -8.94
N HIS A 60 -10.96 -6.18 -7.72
CA HIS A 60 -11.23 -4.80 -7.34
C HIS A 60 -10.26 -3.81 -7.98
N GLN A 61 -8.99 -4.20 -8.16
CA GLN A 61 -8.01 -3.42 -8.91
C GLN A 61 -8.44 -3.24 -10.37
N LYS A 62 -8.87 -4.33 -11.01
CA LYS A 62 -9.41 -4.29 -12.38
C LYS A 62 -10.62 -3.36 -12.48
N SER A 63 -11.60 -3.52 -11.59
CA SER A 63 -12.78 -2.64 -11.56
C SER A 63 -12.42 -1.17 -11.31
N PHE A 64 -11.39 -0.90 -10.50
CA PHE A 64 -10.90 0.46 -10.31
C PHE A 64 -10.22 1.01 -11.58
N PHE A 65 -9.46 0.21 -12.33
CA PHE A 65 -8.82 0.65 -13.56
C PHE A 65 -9.82 0.93 -14.68
N GLU A 66 -10.83 0.08 -14.84
CA GLU A 66 -11.94 0.33 -15.78
C GLU A 66 -12.68 1.64 -15.44
N PHE A 67 -12.91 1.90 -14.15
CA PHE A 67 -13.43 3.19 -13.68
C PHE A 67 -12.48 4.34 -14.03
N ALA A 68 -11.18 4.20 -13.75
CA ALA A 68 -10.20 5.24 -13.99
C ALA A 68 -10.09 5.62 -15.48
N GLU A 69 -10.15 4.64 -16.39
CA GLU A 69 -10.11 4.85 -17.85
C GLU A 69 -11.31 5.65 -18.37
N THR A 70 -12.48 5.51 -17.73
CA THR A 70 -13.72 6.17 -18.15
C THR A 70 -13.99 7.46 -17.38
N SER A 71 -13.27 7.70 -16.29
CA SER A 71 -13.41 8.91 -15.47
C SER A 71 -12.72 10.13 -16.10
N SER A 72 -13.29 11.32 -15.92
CA SER A 72 -12.65 12.60 -16.28
C SER A 72 -11.83 13.20 -15.13
N LEU A 73 -11.48 12.37 -14.14
CA LEU A 73 -10.85 12.82 -12.90
C LEU A 73 -9.36 13.10 -13.10
N ASP A 74 -8.78 13.91 -12.21
CA ASP A 74 -7.35 14.25 -12.25
C ASP A 74 -6.50 12.97 -12.10
N SER A 75 -5.46 12.88 -12.95
CA SER A 75 -4.59 11.72 -13.03
C SER A 75 -3.83 11.47 -11.72
N LYS A 76 -3.62 12.51 -10.90
CA LYS A 76 -2.86 12.39 -9.64
C LYS A 76 -3.59 11.58 -8.58
N GLU A 77 -4.90 11.75 -8.45
CA GLU A 77 -5.75 11.04 -7.50
C GLU A 77 -5.85 9.58 -7.90
N ILE A 78 -6.02 9.31 -9.21
CA ILE A 78 -5.99 7.97 -9.77
C ILE A 78 -4.63 7.30 -9.52
N ASP A 79 -3.53 8.00 -9.78
CA ASP A 79 -2.17 7.49 -9.57
C ASP A 79 -1.88 7.20 -8.10
N THR A 80 -2.46 8.00 -7.19
CA THR A 80 -2.38 7.75 -5.74
C THR A 80 -3.02 6.42 -5.37
N VAL A 81 -4.21 6.12 -5.89
CA VAL A 81 -4.89 4.84 -5.63
C VAL A 81 -4.14 3.66 -6.27
N LYS A 82 -3.66 3.82 -7.51
CA LYS A 82 -2.80 2.84 -8.19
C LYS A 82 -1.56 2.49 -7.36
N GLU A 83 -0.94 3.50 -6.76
CA GLU A 83 0.22 3.31 -5.90
C GLU A 83 -0.13 2.51 -4.63
N GLY A 84 -1.30 2.76 -4.04
CA GLY A 84 -1.78 1.98 -2.90
C GLY A 84 -2.00 0.49 -3.25
N PHE A 85 -2.52 0.18 -4.45
CA PHE A 85 -2.61 -1.21 -4.93
C PHE A 85 -1.22 -1.85 -5.08
N ARG A 86 -0.24 -1.14 -5.64
CA ARG A 86 1.14 -1.64 -5.79
C ARG A 86 1.79 -1.95 -4.43
N ILE A 87 1.57 -1.09 -3.44
CA ILE A 87 2.07 -1.35 -2.08
C ILE A 87 1.43 -2.62 -1.50
N ALA A 88 0.13 -2.82 -1.69
CA ALA A 88 -0.56 -4.01 -1.21
C ALA A 88 -0.03 -5.29 -1.87
N GLU A 89 0.22 -5.25 -3.18
CA GLU A 89 0.83 -6.34 -3.94
C GLU A 89 2.22 -6.71 -3.42
N LEU A 90 3.09 -5.72 -3.20
CA LEU A 90 4.41 -5.93 -2.61
C LEU A 90 4.33 -6.57 -1.22
N VAL A 91 3.43 -6.09 -0.37
CA VAL A 91 3.20 -6.68 0.97
C VAL A 91 2.81 -8.14 0.86
N TRP A 92 1.98 -8.51 -0.12
CA TRP A 92 1.59 -9.90 -0.35
C TRP A 92 2.73 -10.77 -0.82
N GLN A 93 3.47 -10.30 -1.83
CA GLN A 93 4.59 -11.05 -2.40
C GLN A 93 5.65 -11.36 -1.33
N LEU A 94 5.94 -10.38 -0.46
CA LEU A 94 6.90 -10.56 0.64
C LEU A 94 6.44 -11.51 1.73
N SER A 95 5.12 -11.59 1.95
CA SER A 95 4.52 -12.53 2.88
C SER A 95 4.28 -13.92 2.27
N SER A 96 4.58 -14.11 0.99
CA SER A 96 4.27 -15.34 0.27
C SER A 96 5.05 -16.52 0.85
N SER A 97 4.37 -17.66 0.99
CA SER A 97 5.06 -18.93 1.28
C SER A 97 5.86 -19.44 0.09
N ASP A 98 5.51 -18.99 -1.13
CA ASP A 98 6.23 -19.33 -2.36
C ASP A 98 7.56 -18.56 -2.43
N PRO A 99 8.71 -19.25 -2.51
CA PRO A 99 10.01 -18.59 -2.63
C PRO A 99 10.19 -17.82 -3.95
N TYR A 100 9.60 -18.25 -5.07
CA TYR A 100 9.75 -17.58 -6.37
C TYR A 100 9.05 -16.22 -6.37
N VAL A 101 7.84 -16.16 -5.80
CA VAL A 101 7.10 -14.89 -5.63
C VAL A 101 7.85 -13.93 -4.71
N ARG A 102 8.57 -14.45 -3.69
CA ARG A 102 9.43 -13.64 -2.84
C ARG A 102 10.66 -13.14 -3.59
N GLU A 103 11.28 -13.96 -4.42
CA GLU A 103 12.44 -13.58 -5.24
C GLU A 103 12.09 -12.47 -6.24
N GLU A 104 10.94 -12.52 -6.92
CA GLU A 104 10.47 -11.44 -7.81
C GLU A 104 10.36 -10.10 -7.07
N ALA A 105 9.78 -10.09 -5.87
CA ALA A 105 9.72 -8.88 -5.04
C ALA A 105 11.11 -8.41 -4.57
N MET A 106 12.03 -9.35 -4.32
CA MET A 106 13.43 -9.04 -3.99
C MET A 106 14.20 -8.45 -5.15
N GLU A 107 13.89 -8.85 -6.38
CA GLU A 107 14.45 -8.24 -7.60
C GLU A 107 13.89 -6.84 -7.85
N GLU A 108 12.57 -6.64 -7.78
CA GLU A 108 11.93 -5.31 -7.96
C GLU A 108 12.50 -4.27 -6.98
N LEU A 109 12.76 -4.71 -5.75
CA LEU A 109 13.25 -3.86 -4.67
C LEU A 109 14.76 -4.02 -4.42
N GLY A 110 15.49 -4.75 -5.26
CA GLY A 110 16.95 -4.80 -5.34
C GLY A 110 17.72 -4.97 -4.03
N GLY A 111 17.59 -6.10 -3.34
CA GLY A 111 18.49 -6.40 -2.21
C GLY A 111 18.05 -7.48 -1.24
N THR A 112 18.68 -7.48 -0.07
CA THR A 112 18.35 -8.37 1.06
C THR A 112 16.99 -8.01 1.65
N VAL A 113 16.36 -8.94 2.38
CA VAL A 113 15.06 -8.74 3.05
C VAL A 113 15.01 -7.45 3.88
N HIS A 114 16.12 -7.05 4.50
CA HIS A 114 16.19 -5.81 5.28
C HIS A 114 16.10 -4.56 4.40
N VAL A 115 16.89 -4.48 3.32
CA VAL A 115 16.83 -3.39 2.33
C VAL A 115 15.43 -3.29 1.73
N LEU A 116 14.78 -4.43 1.60
CA LEU A 116 13.45 -4.55 1.05
C LEU A 116 12.40 -3.94 1.99
N PHE A 117 12.43 -4.28 3.29
CA PHE A 117 11.54 -3.64 4.27
C PHE A 117 11.80 -2.15 4.44
N GLU A 118 13.06 -1.71 4.34
CA GLU A 118 13.39 -0.27 4.32
C GLU A 118 12.75 0.43 3.11
N LYS A 119 12.88 -0.13 1.90
CA LYS A 119 12.27 0.43 0.69
C LYS A 119 10.75 0.43 0.74
N LEU A 120 10.14 -0.64 1.25
CA LEU A 120 8.69 -0.72 1.46
C LEU A 120 8.22 0.33 2.49
N SER A 121 8.94 0.46 3.60
CA SER A 121 8.71 1.50 4.61
C SER A 121 8.74 2.89 3.99
N ASP A 122 9.79 3.21 3.22
CA ASP A 122 9.92 4.49 2.53
C ASP A 122 8.78 4.76 1.54
N ARG A 123 8.36 3.72 0.80
CA ARG A 123 7.26 3.79 -0.16
C ARG A 123 5.93 4.07 0.54
N ILE A 124 5.65 3.37 1.64
CA ILE A 124 4.47 3.62 2.49
C ILE A 124 4.50 5.03 3.07
N MET A 125 5.65 5.48 3.60
CA MET A 125 5.79 6.83 4.17
C MET A 125 5.59 7.92 3.12
N LYS A 126 6.07 7.72 1.89
CA LYS A 126 5.79 8.62 0.75
C LYS A 126 4.30 8.63 0.40
N PHE A 127 3.67 7.46 0.33
CA PHE A 127 2.23 7.33 0.07
C PHE A 127 1.39 8.07 1.12
N VAL A 128 1.68 7.88 2.41
CA VAL A 128 1.00 8.60 3.51
C VAL A 128 1.11 10.12 3.32
N ARG A 129 2.32 10.64 3.07
CA ARG A 129 2.52 12.09 2.85
C ARG A 129 1.75 12.61 1.64
N THR A 130 1.61 11.82 0.58
CA THR A 130 0.80 12.18 -0.60
C THR A 130 -0.67 12.28 -0.23
N ILE A 131 -1.23 11.28 0.46
CA ILE A 131 -2.62 11.28 0.93
C ILE A 131 -2.88 12.52 1.80
N GLU A 132 -2.00 12.80 2.77
CA GLU A 132 -2.16 13.94 3.68
C GLU A 132 -2.21 15.26 2.95
N LYS A 133 -1.32 15.47 1.97
CA LYS A 133 -1.29 16.70 1.17
C LYS A 133 -2.56 16.90 0.34
N ASN A 134 -3.18 15.82 -0.10
CA ASN A 134 -4.41 15.87 -0.89
C ASN A 134 -5.63 16.09 0.03
N PHE A 135 -5.59 15.58 1.27
CA PHE A 135 -6.66 15.77 2.26
C PHE A 135 -6.64 17.11 3.00
N THR A 136 -5.48 17.75 3.19
CA THR A 136 -5.39 19.08 3.86
C THR A 136 -5.77 20.27 2.97
N LYS A 137 -6.16 20.03 1.72
CA LYS A 137 -6.59 21.09 0.78
C LYS A 137 -8.09 21.43 0.82
N VAL A 138 -8.82 20.94 1.82
CA VAL A 138 -10.24 21.24 2.04
C VAL A 138 -10.40 22.36 3.06
#